data_AF-B5CQ50-F1
#
_entry.id   AF-B5CQ50-F1
#
_cell.length_a   1.000
_cell.length_b   1.000
_cell.length_c   1.000
_cell.angle_alpha   90.00
_cell.angle_beta   90.00
_cell.angle_gamma   90.00
#
_symmetry.space_group_name_H-M   'P 1'
#
loop_
_entity.id
_entity.type
_entity.pdbx_description
1 polymer ?
#
loop_
_entity_poly.entity_id
_entity_poly.type
_entity_poly.pdbx_seq_one_letter_code
_entity_poly.pdbx_strand_id
1 'polypeptide(L)' 'MNVWEVNPAGKSDEQIAREGLSCMEGWMKELGLAMNLHELGVTEEMLDGITNGTIIMEGGYKVLNHDEVLNILKNSL' A
#
# COMPACT_ATOMS: atom_id res chain seq x y z
N MET A 1 21.07 -5.83 -7.98
CA MET A 1 21.08 -5.04 -6.72
C MET A 1 19.69 -5.16 -6.12
N ASN A 2 19.57 -5.69 -4.91
CA ASN A 2 18.27 -5.81 -4.22
C ASN A 2 18.10 -4.57 -3.33
N VAL A 3 16.94 -3.91 -3.37
CA VAL A 3 16.72 -2.61 -2.72
C VAL A 3 16.95 -2.67 -1.20
N TRP A 4 16.47 -3.74 -0.54
CA TRP A 4 16.49 -3.90 0.91
C TRP A 4 17.41 -5.04 1.41
N GLU A 5 18.16 -5.68 0.52
CA GLU A 5 19.06 -6.80 0.85
C GLU A 5 18.43 -7.96 1.67
N VAL A 6 17.11 -8.18 1.53
CA VAL A 6 16.39 -9.29 2.19
C VAL A 6 17.04 -10.64 1.86
N ASN A 7 17.41 -11.40 2.90
CA ASN A 7 18.03 -12.71 2.74
C ASN A 7 16.98 -13.78 2.40
N PRO A 8 17.05 -14.42 1.22
CA PRO A 8 16.06 -15.42 0.78
C PRO A 8 16.27 -16.82 1.37
N ALA A 9 17.40 -17.09 2.03
CA ALA A 9 17.75 -18.44 2.47
C ALA A 9 16.70 -19.03 3.44
N GLY A 10 16.10 -20.15 3.03
CA GLY A 10 15.09 -20.86 3.82
C GLY A 10 13.71 -20.20 3.85
N LYS A 11 13.44 -19.20 3.02
CA LYS A 11 12.16 -18.47 2.96
C LYS A 11 11.39 -18.76 1.67
N SER A 12 10.06 -18.72 1.73
CA SER A 12 9.19 -18.69 0.55
C SER A 12 9.19 -17.31 -0.11
N ASP A 13 8.76 -17.24 -1.36
CA ASP A 13 8.60 -15.97 -2.08
C ASP A 13 7.69 -14.98 -1.33
N GLU A 14 6.61 -15.48 -0.72
CA GLU A 14 5.70 -14.68 0.10
C GLU A 14 6.39 -14.09 1.35
N GLN A 15 7.25 -14.88 2.01
CA GLN A 15 8.02 -14.41 3.15
C GLN A 15 9.03 -13.34 2.74
N ILE A 16 9.71 -13.53 1.60
CA ILE A 16 10.66 -12.55 1.06
C ILE A 16 9.93 -11.25 0.69
N ALA A 17 8.79 -11.33 0.02
CA ALA A 17 7.99 -10.16 -0.35
C ALA A 17 7.48 -9.40 0.89
N ARG A 18 7.00 -10.12 1.91
CA ARG A 18 6.53 -9.52 3.17
C ARG A 18 7.66 -8.79 3.91
N GLU A 19 8.85 -9.37 3.98
CA GLU A 19 10.01 -8.71 4.60
C GLU A 19 10.43 -7.45 3.83
N GLY A 20 10.39 -7.49 2.50
CA GLY A 20 10.61 -6.30 1.67
C GLY A 20 9.60 -5.18 1.94
N LEU A 21 8.33 -5.52 2.15
CA LEU A 21 7.29 -4.56 2.55
C LEU A 21 7.58 -3.97 3.93
N SER A 22 8.01 -4.77 4.91
CA SER A 22 8.40 -4.29 6.23
C SER A 22 9.60 -3.34 6.18
N CYS A 23 10.61 -3.60 5.34
CA CYS A 23 11.74 -2.69 5.15
C CYS A 23 11.28 -1.34 4.57
N MET A 24 10.41 -1.38 3.55
CA MET A 24 9.83 -0.18 2.95
C MET A 24 9.03 0.63 3.98
N GLU A 25 8.18 -0.03 4.77
CA GLU A 25 7.38 0.62 5.82
C GLU A 25 8.27 1.29 6.88
N GLY A 26 9.33 0.60 7.35
CA GLY A 26 10.29 1.16 8.29
C GLY A 26 10.96 2.42 7.75
N TRP A 27 11.40 2.39 6.50
CA TRP A 27 12.01 3.55 5.85
C TRP A 27 11.03 4.73 5.68
N MET A 28 9.77 4.47 5.31
CA MET A 28 8.74 5.51 5.22
C MET A 28 8.49 6.20 6.58
N LYS A 29 8.49 5.43 7.68
CA LYS A 29 8.38 5.97 9.04
C LYS A 29 9.59 6.81 9.44
N GLU A 30 10.81 6.39 9.09
CA GLU A 30 12.04 7.16 9.35
C GLU A 30 12.03 8.51 8.62
N LEU A 31 11.45 8.57 7.42
CA LEU A 31 11.27 9.81 6.66
C LEU A 31 10.15 10.72 7.21
N GLY A 32 9.32 10.23 8.14
CA GLY A 32 8.18 10.96 8.67
C GLY A 32 7.02 11.09 7.68
N LEU A 33 6.85 10.11 6.78
CA LEU A 33 5.68 10.07 5.91
C LEU A 33 4.42 9.71 6.70
N ALA A 34 3.28 10.26 6.26
CA ALA A 34 1.98 9.81 6.76
C ALA A 34 1.78 8.34 6.38
N MET A 35 1.49 7.50 7.37
CA MET A 35 1.32 6.06 7.15
C MET A 35 -0.12 5.66 6.94
N ASN A 36 -1.06 6.50 7.37
CA ASN A 36 -2.49 6.27 7.29
C ASN A 36 -3.22 7.52 6.81
N LEU A 37 -4.38 7.34 6.19
CA LEU A 37 -5.18 8.42 5.61
C LEU A 37 -5.73 9.37 6.69
N HIS A 38 -5.97 8.90 7.91
CA HIS A 38 -6.44 9.77 9.01
C HIS A 38 -5.39 10.84 9.39
N GLU A 39 -4.10 10.58 9.20
CA GLU A 39 -3.02 11.54 9.42
C GLU A 39 -3.11 12.72 8.43
N LEU A 40 -3.77 12.51 7.29
CA LEU A 40 -4.07 13.53 6.29
C LEU A 40 -5.47 14.14 6.45
N GLY A 41 -6.22 13.76 7.50
CA GLY A 41 -7.56 14.27 7.79
C GLY A 41 -8.68 13.63 6.96
N VAL A 42 -8.43 12.48 6.31
CA VAL A 42 -9.46 11.74 5.60
C VAL A 42 -10.40 11.06 6.60
N THR A 43 -11.71 11.13 6.34
CA THR A 43 -12.74 10.43 7.13
C THR A 43 -13.42 9.33 6.30
N GLU A 44 -14.13 8.42 6.97
CA GLU A 44 -14.89 7.36 6.29
C GLU A 44 -15.90 7.92 5.27
N GLU A 45 -16.55 9.05 5.57
CA GLU A 45 -17.53 9.65 4.65
C GLU A 45 -16.90 10.18 3.36
N MET A 46 -15.58 10.41 3.33
CA MET A 46 -14.86 10.89 2.16
C MET A 46 -14.50 9.76 1.18
N LEU A 47 -14.50 8.49 1.63
CA LEU A 47 -13.94 7.38 0.85
C LEU A 47 -14.68 7.13 -0.48
N ASP A 48 -16.01 7.22 -0.49
CA ASP A 48 -16.78 7.05 -1.72
C ASP A 48 -16.43 8.13 -2.76
N GLY A 49 -16.24 9.37 -2.31
CA GLY A 49 -15.81 10.48 -3.15
C GLY A 49 -14.41 10.25 -3.74
N ILE A 50 -13.46 9.80 -2.92
CA ILE A 50 -12.09 9.48 -3.35
C ILE A 50 -12.09 8.30 -4.34
N THR A 51 -12.86 7.26 -4.05
CA THR A 51 -12.98 6.09 -4.93
C THR A 51 -13.56 6.49 -6.29
N ASN A 52 -14.61 7.31 -6.32
CA ASN A 52 -15.20 7.84 -7.55
C ASN A 52 -14.25 8.73 -8.35
N GLY A 53 -13.35 9.47 -7.66
CA GLY A 53 -12.32 10.29 -8.30
C GLY A 53 -11.07 9.52 -8.75
N THR A 54 -10.95 8.24 -8.39
CA THR A 54 -9.78 7.42 -8.72
C THR A 54 -9.87 6.88 -10.14
N ILE A 55 -8.85 7.15 -10.95
CA ILE A 55 -8.75 6.59 -12.31
C ILE A 55 -8.24 5.15 -12.22
N ILE A 56 -8.98 4.21 -12.80
CA ILE A 56 -8.55 2.81 -12.92
C ILE A 56 -7.44 2.71 -13.96
N MET A 57 -6.26 2.29 -13.50
CA MET A 57 -5.07 2.11 -14.34
C MET A 57 -4.96 0.67 -14.83
N GLU A 58 -4.75 0.48 -16.14
CA GLU A 58 -4.64 -0.85 -16.75
C GLU A 58 -3.19 -1.35 -16.92
N GLY A 59 -2.20 -0.48 -16.68
CA GLY A 59 -0.77 -0.81 -16.88
C GLY A 59 -0.08 -1.52 -15.72
N GLY A 60 -0.77 -1.75 -14.61
CA GLY A 60 -0.22 -2.39 -13.41
C GLY A 60 -0.21 -3.92 -13.49
N TYR A 61 0.27 -4.57 -12.42
CA TYR A 61 0.24 -6.04 -12.28
C TYR A 61 -1.17 -6.60 -12.08
N LYS A 62 -2.14 -5.75 -11.75
CA LYS A 62 -3.57 -6.06 -11.61
C LYS A 62 -4.40 -4.84 -11.99
N VAL A 63 -5.42 -5.03 -12.83
CA VAL A 63 -6.48 -4.04 -13.06
C VAL A 63 -7.46 -4.12 -11.89
N LEU A 64 -7.59 -3.04 -11.13
CA LEU A 64 -8.51 -2.97 -9.98
C LEU A 64 -9.91 -2.60 -10.44
N ASN A 65 -10.92 -3.08 -9.72
CA ASN A 65 -12.28 -2.55 -9.82
C ASN A 65 -12.57 -1.51 -8.71
N HIS A 66 -13.72 -0.86 -8.80
CA HIS A 66 -14.14 0.20 -7.88
C HIS A 66 -14.24 -0.30 -6.41
N ASP A 67 -14.84 -1.47 -6.18
CA ASP A 67 -14.96 -2.06 -4.83
C ASP A 67 -13.59 -2.40 -4.22
N GLU A 68 -12.64 -2.84 -5.04
CA GLU A 68 -11.27 -3.12 -4.59
C GLU A 68 -10.54 -1.84 -4.18
N VAL A 69 -10.71 -0.74 -4.94
CA VAL A 69 -10.16 0.57 -4.56
C VAL A 69 -10.75 1.04 -3.24
N LEU A 70 -12.09 0.97 -3.08
CA LEU A 70 -12.76 1.34 -1.83
C LEU A 70 -12.24 0.49 -0.65
N ASN A 71 -12.06 -0.81 -0.84
CA ASN A 71 -11.53 -1.69 0.20
C ASN A 71 -10.08 -1.35 0.56
N ILE A 72 -9.23 -1.01 -0.40
CA ILE A 72 -7.85 -0.56 -0.13
C ILE A 72 -7.86 0.73 0.70
N LEU A 73 -8.70 1.71 0.33
CA LEU A 73 -8.83 2.96 1.06
C LEU A 73 -9.32 2.72 2.51
N LYS A 74 -10.29 1.81 2.71
CA LYS A 74 -10.76 1.41 4.05
C LYS A 74 -9.66 0.77 4.90
N ASN A 75 -8.80 -0.06 4.30
CA ASN A 75 -7.66 -0.65 5.01
C ASN A 75 -6.52 0.34 5.26
N SER A 76 -6.58 1.53 4.65
CA SER A 76 -5.56 2.58 4.76
C SER A 76 -5.99 3.73 5.66
N LEU A 77 -7.22 3.73 6.17
CA LEU A 77 -7.70 4.66 7.20
C LEU A 77 -7.00 4.40 8.52
#